data_AF-A0A925ZX74-F1
#
_entry.id   AF-A0A925ZX74-F1
#
_cell.length_a   1.000
_cell.length_b   1.000
_cell.length_c   1.000
_cell.angle_alpha   90.00
_cell.angle_beta   90.00
_cell.angle_gamma   90.00
#
_symmetry.space_group_name_H-M   'P 1'
#
loop_
_entity.id
_entity.type
_entity.pdbx_description
1 polymer ?
#
loop_
_entity_poly.entity_id
_entity_poly.type
_entity_poly.pdbx_seq_one_letter_code
_entity_poly.pdbx_strand_id
1 'polypeptide(L)'
;MQHLESERIAAFDHDAPTPGELAHLEACATCRAERVAFSTLSKRALQLIDAPVAPPMPRLTDWESLSARLRTERLMESAPETLQAGHSSRVRNEWWRMAAAAVMLVAGGAVWGRFSETASSIGPRSSDLAPITSDVLGLGIGSTGFSSMEEATKALAKIERDFNRTSLWMTANDPSANASDVLRRRLAQLDQLVAVAYDATTAAPQDKVLAHYHRSAQAARELTIQQLGNALPPGRSLERF
;
A
#
# COMPACT_ATOMS: atom_id res chain seq x y z
N MET A 1 25.45 -37.37 0.43
CA MET A 1 24.77 -37.45 1.74
C MET A 1 23.49 -36.65 1.62
N GLN A 2 22.37 -37.15 2.16
CA GLN A 2 21.11 -36.42 2.13
C GLN A 2 21.13 -35.37 3.25
N HIS A 3 20.85 -34.11 2.91
CA HIS A 3 20.78 -33.00 3.87
C HIS A 3 19.44 -33.04 4.62
N LEU A 4 19.40 -32.39 5.78
CA LEU A 4 18.13 -32.08 6.44
C LEU A 4 17.37 -31.02 5.63
N GLU A 5 16.05 -31.13 5.58
CA GLU A 5 15.19 -30.12 4.96
C GLU A 5 15.32 -28.77 5.69
N SER A 6 15.34 -27.66 4.95
CA SER A 6 15.48 -26.31 5.53
C SER A 6 14.38 -26.00 6.55
N GLU A 7 13.15 -26.46 6.30
CA GLU A 7 12.01 -26.32 7.21
C GLU A 7 12.27 -27.04 8.54
N ARG A 8 12.91 -28.22 8.49
CA ARG A 8 13.26 -28.96 9.70
C ARG A 8 14.34 -28.25 10.52
N ILE A 9 15.31 -27.64 9.85
CA ILE A 9 16.36 -26.84 10.52
C ILE A 9 15.76 -25.59 11.18
N ALA A 10 14.82 -24.92 10.52
CA ALA A 10 14.11 -23.76 11.08
C ALA A 10 13.26 -24.10 12.31
N ALA A 11 12.74 -25.34 12.39
CA ALA A 11 11.95 -25.80 13.53
C ALA A 11 12.76 -25.93 14.83
N PHE A 12 14.10 -26.02 14.76
CA PHE A 12 14.94 -26.25 15.94
C PHE A 12 14.89 -25.14 17.01
N ASP A 13 14.37 -23.96 16.67
CA ASP A 13 14.17 -22.86 17.62
C ASP A 13 13.01 -23.12 18.60
N HIS A 14 12.05 -23.98 18.24
CA HIS A 14 10.86 -24.28 19.05
C HIS A 14 10.59 -25.78 19.23
N ASP A 15 11.30 -26.65 18.51
CA ASP A 15 11.24 -28.10 18.64
C ASP A 15 12.65 -28.70 18.73
N ALA A 16 12.89 -29.58 19.70
CA ALA A 16 14.24 -30.08 19.95
C ALA A 16 14.72 -31.02 18.82
N PRO A 17 15.99 -30.90 18.37
CA PRO A 17 16.54 -31.85 17.41
C PRO A 17 16.65 -33.25 18.03
N THR A 18 16.33 -34.27 17.24
CA THR A 18 16.52 -35.67 17.61
C THR A 18 18.01 -36.02 17.68
N PRO A 19 18.41 -37.11 18.36
CA PRO A 19 19.81 -37.52 18.44
C PRO A 19 20.46 -37.77 17.07
N GLY A 20 19.70 -38.28 16.09
CA GLY A 20 20.19 -38.49 14.72
C GLY A 20 20.44 -37.19 13.96
N GLU A 21 19.59 -36.18 14.18
CA GLU A 21 19.77 -34.84 13.61
C GLU A 21 20.97 -34.12 14.22
N LEU A 22 21.21 -34.30 15.53
CA LEU A 22 22.42 -33.79 16.19
C LEU A 22 23.69 -34.41 15.60
N ALA A 23 23.73 -35.73 15.47
CA ALA A 23 24.85 -36.43 14.83
C ALA A 23 25.08 -35.96 13.39
N HIS A 24 23.99 -35.68 12.65
CA HIS A 24 24.09 -35.10 11.30
C HIS A 24 24.69 -33.69 11.31
N LEU A 25 24.28 -32.81 12.23
CA LEU A 25 24.82 -31.44 12.36
C LEU A 25 26.31 -31.43 12.76
N GLU A 26 26.76 -32.44 13.49
CA GLU A 26 28.17 -32.65 13.81
C GLU A 26 28.99 -33.11 12.60
N ALA A 27 28.39 -33.90 11.70
CA ALA A 27 29.06 -34.40 10.49
C ALA A 27 28.96 -33.46 9.28
N CYS A 28 27.92 -32.64 9.17
CA CYS A 28 27.57 -31.89 7.97
C CYS A 28 27.78 -30.38 8.12
N ALA A 29 28.82 -29.84 7.45
CA ALA A 29 29.14 -28.41 7.50
C ALA A 29 28.04 -27.52 6.92
N THR A 30 27.36 -27.96 5.85
CA THR A 30 26.29 -27.20 5.19
C THR A 30 25.09 -27.01 6.11
N CYS A 31 24.57 -28.08 6.71
CA CYS A 31 23.42 -28.00 7.62
C CYS A 31 23.78 -27.20 8.89
N ARG A 32 25.05 -27.23 9.33
CA ARG A 32 25.51 -26.38 10.44
C ARG A 32 25.51 -24.90 10.07
N ALA A 33 26.00 -24.54 8.88
CA ALA A 33 25.97 -23.17 8.40
C ALA A 33 24.53 -22.64 8.28
N GLU A 34 23.61 -23.48 7.80
CA GLU A 34 22.20 -23.16 7.70
C GLU A 34 21.53 -22.95 9.06
N ARG A 35 21.82 -23.81 10.06
CA ARG A 35 21.37 -23.61 11.45
C ARG A 35 21.89 -22.30 12.05
N VAL A 36 23.15 -21.94 11.78
CA VAL A 36 23.72 -20.66 12.22
C VAL A 36 22.99 -19.48 11.56
N ALA A 37 22.66 -19.58 10.28
CA ALA A 37 21.89 -18.56 9.58
C ALA A 37 20.50 -18.35 10.21
N PHE A 38 19.73 -19.44 10.43
CA PHE A 38 18.42 -19.35 11.08
C PHE A 38 18.48 -18.76 12.48
N SER A 39 19.41 -19.24 13.33
CA SER A 39 19.57 -18.70 14.69
C SER A 39 20.00 -17.23 14.70
N THR A 40 20.76 -16.78 13.69
CA THR A 40 21.14 -15.36 13.53
C THR A 40 19.93 -14.51 13.16
N LEU A 41 19.09 -14.98 12.25
CA LEU A 41 17.84 -14.31 11.87
C LEU A 41 16.88 -14.20 13.06
N SER A 42 16.68 -15.29 13.79
CA SER A 42 15.84 -15.36 14.99
C SER A 42 16.29 -14.36 16.06
N LYS A 43 17.59 -14.32 16.36
CA LYS A 43 18.18 -13.33 17.28
C LYS A 43 17.95 -11.88 16.82
N ARG A 44 18.10 -11.59 15.53
CA ARG A 44 17.85 -10.24 14.99
C ARG A 44 16.38 -9.85 15.10
N ALA A 45 15.47 -10.79 14.84
CA ALA A 45 14.04 -10.54 15.00
C ALA A 45 13.69 -10.20 16.46
N LEU A 46 14.23 -10.94 17.43
CA LEU A 46 14.06 -10.63 18.86
C LEU A 46 14.66 -9.28 19.24
N GLN A 47 15.84 -8.94 18.71
CA GLN A 47 16.44 -7.62 18.92
C GLN A 47 15.59 -6.47 18.37
N LEU A 48 14.83 -6.68 17.29
CA LEU A 48 13.90 -5.68 16.78
C LEU A 48 12.65 -5.54 17.65
N ILE A 49 12.21 -6.61 18.30
CA ILE A 49 11.09 -6.60 19.25
C ILE A 49 11.51 -5.89 20.55
N ASP A 50 12.70 -6.20 21.05
CA ASP A 50 13.24 -5.65 22.31
C ASP A 50 13.94 -4.30 22.14
N ALA A 51 14.12 -3.84 20.90
CA ALA A 51 14.67 -2.52 20.64
C ALA A 51 13.79 -1.48 21.36
N PRO A 52 14.38 -0.58 22.16
CA PRO A 52 13.61 0.51 22.76
C PRO A 52 12.90 1.21 21.61
N VAL A 53 11.57 1.29 21.70
CA VAL A 53 10.74 2.01 20.74
C VAL A 53 11.35 3.39 20.63
N ALA A 54 12.09 3.65 19.54
CA ALA A 54 12.57 4.97 19.23
C ALA A 54 11.37 5.92 19.34
N PRO A 55 11.54 7.17 19.85
CA PRO A 55 10.43 8.12 19.91
C PRO A 55 9.71 8.05 18.58
N PRO A 56 8.38 7.81 18.58
CA PRO A 56 7.68 7.26 17.44
C PRO A 56 8.06 8.08 16.22
N MET A 57 8.88 7.49 15.34
CA MET A 57 9.03 8.06 14.02
C MET A 57 7.58 8.15 13.52
N PRO A 58 7.12 9.34 13.09
CA PRO A 58 5.74 9.51 12.69
C PRO A 58 5.46 8.39 11.70
N ARG A 59 4.51 7.54 12.07
CA ARG A 59 4.19 6.34 11.30
C ARG A 59 3.93 6.83 9.87
N LEU A 60 4.34 6.06 8.86
CA LEU A 60 4.00 6.33 7.46
C LEU A 60 2.47 6.30 7.19
N THR A 61 1.65 6.19 8.24
CA THR A 61 0.20 6.33 8.22
C THR A 61 -0.27 7.74 8.57
N ASP A 62 0.61 8.60 9.11
CA ASP A 62 0.27 10.00 9.40
C ASP A 62 0.52 10.85 8.15
N TRP A 63 -0.58 11.11 7.43
CA TRP A 63 -0.59 11.91 6.21
C TRP A 63 -0.02 13.32 6.42
N GLU A 64 -0.20 13.91 7.61
CA GLU A 64 0.25 15.28 7.87
C GLU A 64 1.79 15.35 7.87
N SER A 65 2.44 14.42 8.59
CA SER A 65 3.89 14.30 8.62
C SER A 65 4.47 13.91 7.25
N LEU A 66 3.81 13.02 6.52
CA LEU A 66 4.23 12.62 5.18
C LEU A 66 4.14 13.78 4.20
N SER A 67 3.03 14.51 4.19
CA SER A 67 2.82 15.65 3.31
C SER A 67 3.84 16.77 3.58
N ALA A 68 4.18 17.03 4.85
CA ALA A 68 5.19 18.02 5.21
C ALA A 68 6.58 17.64 4.65
N ARG A 69 6.95 16.37 4.78
CA ARG A 69 8.22 15.85 4.27
C ARG A 69 8.27 15.83 2.74
N LEU A 70 7.18 15.45 2.08
CA LEU A 70 7.06 15.47 0.62
C LEU A 70 7.10 16.89 0.02
N ARG A 71 6.51 17.89 0.70
CA ARG A 71 6.66 19.31 0.33
C ARG A 71 8.11 19.78 0.49
N THR A 72 8.77 19.35 1.56
CA THR A 72 10.20 19.67 1.81
C THR A 72 11.10 19.06 0.74
N GLU A 73 10.79 17.84 0.31
CA GLU A 73 11.47 17.12 -0.77
C GLU A 73 11.04 17.62 -2.18
N ARG A 74 10.17 18.63 -2.27
CA ARG A 74 9.59 19.18 -3.52
C ARG A 74 8.91 18.14 -4.42
N LEU A 75 8.39 17.07 -3.81
CA LEU A 75 7.60 16.03 -4.47
C LEU A 75 6.10 16.37 -4.50
N MET A 76 5.67 17.39 -3.74
CA MET A 76 4.32 17.97 -3.80
C MET A 76 4.42 19.48 -4.01
N GLU A 77 3.71 19.99 -5.02
CA GLU A 77 3.53 21.43 -5.24
C GLU A 77 2.60 21.98 -4.15
N SER A 78 3.05 22.98 -3.39
CA SER A 78 2.15 23.72 -2.50
C SER A 78 1.22 24.57 -3.35
N ALA A 79 -0.10 24.36 -3.25
CA ALA A 79 -1.06 25.28 -3.84
C ALA A 79 -0.80 26.70 -3.28
N PRO A 80 -0.79 27.75 -4.10
CA PRO A 80 -0.48 29.09 -3.62
C PRO A 80 -1.51 29.55 -2.57
N GLU A 81 -1.02 29.92 -1.38
CA GLU A 81 -1.77 30.51 -0.25
C GLU A 81 -2.29 31.93 -0.58
N THR A 82 -2.95 32.13 -1.72
CA THR A 82 -3.47 33.45 -2.12
C THR A 82 -4.98 33.62 -1.91
N LEU A 83 -5.63 32.77 -1.10
CA LEU A 83 -7.05 32.91 -0.78
C LEU A 83 -7.31 33.00 0.72
N GLN A 84 -6.56 33.84 1.43
CA GLN A 84 -6.93 34.25 2.78
C GLN A 84 -6.58 35.73 3.04
N ALA A 85 -7.24 36.61 2.30
CA ALA A 85 -7.52 37.97 2.74
C ALA A 85 -8.89 38.36 2.15
N GLY A 86 -9.75 38.91 3.00
CA GLY A 86 -11.18 39.05 2.73
C GLY A 86 -11.52 39.81 1.45
N HIS A 87 -12.78 39.69 1.02
CA HIS A 87 -13.71 40.81 0.83
C HIS A 87 -15.06 40.21 0.42
N SER A 88 -16.10 40.62 1.15
CA SER A 88 -17.49 40.39 0.81
C SER A 88 -17.86 41.13 -0.48
N SER A 89 -18.91 40.62 -1.14
CA SER A 89 -19.65 41.24 -2.23
C SER A 89 -18.97 41.25 -3.61
N ARG A 90 -19.44 40.38 -4.50
CA ARG A 90 -20.42 40.74 -5.55
C ARG A 90 -20.63 39.54 -6.47
N VAL A 91 -21.81 38.96 -6.32
CA VAL A 91 -22.50 38.21 -7.36
C VAL A 91 -22.56 39.07 -8.63
N ARG A 92 -22.50 38.40 -9.80
CA ARG A 92 -22.84 38.90 -11.16
C ARG A 92 -21.64 39.22 -12.06
N ASN A 93 -21.02 38.18 -12.63
CA ASN A 93 -20.71 38.06 -14.07
C ASN A 93 -19.60 37.00 -14.31
N GLU A 94 -19.94 35.71 -14.30
CA GLU A 94 -19.00 34.63 -14.68
C GLU A 94 -19.66 33.59 -15.60
N TRP A 95 -20.63 34.00 -16.42
CA TRP A 95 -21.22 33.16 -17.49
C TRP A 95 -20.39 33.21 -18.79
N TRP A 96 -19.57 34.26 -18.99
CA TRP A 96 -18.91 34.53 -20.28
C TRP A 96 -17.48 33.97 -20.43
N ARG A 97 -17.00 33.12 -19.52
CA ARG A 97 -15.64 32.52 -19.64
C ARG A 97 -15.61 31.03 -19.96
N MET A 98 -16.77 30.37 -20.07
CA MET A 98 -16.88 28.94 -20.40
C MET A 98 -16.82 28.62 -21.91
N ALA A 99 -16.25 29.51 -22.74
CA ALA A 99 -16.05 29.25 -24.18
C ALA A 99 -14.59 29.26 -24.66
N ALA A 100 -13.61 29.65 -23.82
CA ALA A 100 -12.21 29.74 -24.25
C ALA A 100 -11.36 28.48 -23.92
N ALA A 101 -11.76 27.67 -22.94
CA ALA A 101 -10.95 26.52 -22.49
C ALA A 101 -11.05 25.28 -23.42
N ALA A 102 -12.10 25.17 -24.23
CA ALA A 102 -12.27 24.04 -25.15
C ALA A 102 -11.37 24.13 -26.39
N VAL A 103 -10.88 25.32 -26.75
CA VAL A 103 -9.98 25.51 -27.92
C VAL A 103 -8.50 25.36 -27.53
N MET A 104 -8.12 25.62 -26.29
CA MET A 104 -6.73 25.43 -25.84
C MET A 104 -6.35 23.95 -25.59
N LEU A 105 -7.31 23.06 -25.30
CA LEU A 105 -6.99 21.65 -25.04
C LEU A 105 -6.72 20.83 -26.31
N VAL A 106 -7.07 21.34 -27.50
CA VAL A 106 -6.80 20.66 -28.79
C VAL A 106 -5.48 21.13 -29.42
N ALA A 107 -4.94 22.30 -29.03
CA ALA A 107 -3.68 22.81 -29.55
C ALA A 107 -2.44 22.42 -28.70
N GLY A 108 -2.62 21.93 -27.48
CA GLY A 108 -1.53 21.61 -26.55
C GLY A 108 -0.83 20.24 -26.73
N GLY A 109 -1.26 19.43 -27.70
CA GLY A 109 -0.80 18.04 -27.86
C GLY A 109 0.46 17.82 -28.70
N ALA A 110 1.17 18.86 -29.16
CA ALA A 110 2.18 18.73 -30.22
C ALA A 110 3.62 19.21 -29.90
N VAL A 111 3.99 19.57 -28.65
CA VAL A 111 5.30 20.21 -28.39
C VAL A 111 6.09 19.59 -27.23
N TRP A 112 6.31 18.27 -27.23
CA TRP A 112 7.50 17.74 -26.55
C TRP A 112 8.16 16.61 -27.35
N GLY A 113 8.49 16.94 -28.60
CA GLY A 113 9.51 16.23 -29.37
C GLY A 113 10.79 17.05 -29.39
N ARG A 114 11.91 16.37 -29.10
CA ARG A 114 13.32 16.78 -29.29
C ARG A 114 13.92 17.76 -28.28
N PHE A 115 14.78 17.22 -27.41
CA PHE A 115 16.18 17.58 -27.13
C PHE A 115 16.63 16.58 -26.04
N SER A 116 17.43 15.56 -26.31
CA SER A 116 18.88 15.69 -26.43
C SER A 116 19.45 14.40 -27.05
N GLU A 117 20.01 14.51 -28.24
CA GLU A 117 21.07 13.59 -28.68
C GLU A 117 22.41 14.29 -28.46
N THR A 118 23.43 13.46 -28.18
CA THR A 118 24.89 13.67 -28.31
C THR A 118 25.69 13.77 -27.01
N ALA A 119 26.15 12.61 -26.55
CA ALA A 119 27.56 12.40 -26.15
C ALA A 119 27.89 10.91 -26.25
N SER A 120 28.34 10.46 -27.42
CA SER A 120 29.19 9.27 -27.53
C SER A 120 30.63 9.71 -27.39
N SER A 121 31.38 9.14 -26.43
CA SER A 121 32.82 8.85 -26.58
C SER A 121 33.42 8.17 -25.33
N ILE A 122 33.66 6.86 -25.46
CA ILE A 122 34.87 6.10 -25.06
C ILE A 122 35.12 5.80 -23.56
N GLY A 123 35.10 4.49 -23.24
CA GLY A 123 35.96 3.87 -22.22
C GLY A 123 35.35 2.65 -21.51
N PRO A 124 35.93 1.43 -21.61
CA PRO A 124 35.46 0.28 -20.84
C PRO A 124 36.13 0.31 -19.46
N ARG A 125 35.34 0.36 -18.39
CA ARG A 125 35.79 0.04 -17.04
C ARG A 125 34.72 -0.75 -16.32
N SER A 126 34.95 -2.07 -16.29
CA SER A 126 34.37 -2.97 -15.32
C SER A 126 34.77 -2.51 -13.91
N SER A 127 33.78 -2.20 -13.09
CA SER A 127 33.85 -2.32 -11.63
C SER A 127 32.44 -2.57 -11.12
N ASP A 128 32.29 -3.73 -10.50
CA ASP A 128 31.12 -4.22 -9.80
C ASP A 128 30.46 -3.19 -8.90
N LEU A 129 29.13 -3.11 -9.00
CA LEU A 129 28.14 -3.07 -7.91
C LEU A 129 26.77 -3.15 -8.58
N ALA A 130 26.14 -4.33 -8.55
CA ALA A 130 24.77 -4.48 -9.05
C ALA A 130 23.83 -3.60 -8.19
N PRO A 131 23.05 -2.69 -8.78
CA PRO A 131 21.96 -2.06 -8.04
C PRO A 131 21.00 -3.16 -7.60
N ILE A 132 20.59 -3.14 -6.33
CA ILE A 132 19.50 -3.97 -5.84
C ILE A 132 18.26 -3.55 -6.64
N THR A 133 17.95 -4.29 -7.70
CA THR A 133 16.72 -4.09 -8.47
C THR A 133 15.57 -4.72 -7.69
N SER A 134 14.43 -4.08 -7.71
CA SER A 134 13.18 -4.48 -7.04
C SER A 134 12.57 -5.79 -7.55
N ASP A 135 13.32 -6.59 -8.30
CA ASP A 135 12.90 -7.88 -8.88
C ASP A 135 12.64 -8.97 -7.83
N VAL A 136 13.15 -8.79 -6.61
CA VAL A 136 12.98 -9.77 -5.51
C VAL A 136 11.51 -9.87 -5.03
N LEU A 137 10.66 -8.88 -5.33
CA LEU A 137 9.25 -8.90 -4.96
C LEU A 137 8.30 -9.32 -6.09
N GLY A 138 8.79 -9.61 -7.30
CA GLY A 138 7.92 -9.92 -8.47
C GLY A 138 6.97 -8.79 -8.88
N LEU A 139 7.06 -7.63 -8.19
CA LEU A 139 6.47 -6.36 -8.58
C LEU A 139 7.39 -5.82 -9.67
N GLY A 140 7.07 -6.11 -10.92
CA GLY A 140 7.75 -5.59 -12.12
C GLY A 140 7.59 -4.07 -12.27
N ILE A 141 7.91 -3.31 -11.22
CA ILE A 141 8.12 -1.87 -11.22
C ILE A 141 9.61 -1.66 -11.52
N GLY A 142 10.09 -2.30 -12.60
CA GLY A 142 11.38 -1.98 -13.18
C GLY A 142 11.30 -0.60 -13.81
N SER A 143 12.36 0.20 -13.69
CA SER A 143 12.52 1.55 -14.24
C SER A 143 12.53 1.63 -15.77
N THR A 144 11.81 0.75 -16.47
CA THR A 144 11.61 0.75 -17.92
C THR A 144 10.21 1.31 -18.20
N GLY A 145 10.13 2.52 -18.75
CA GLY A 145 8.85 3.09 -19.18
C GLY A 145 8.11 2.17 -20.15
N PHE A 146 6.78 2.16 -20.10
CA PHE A 146 5.95 1.37 -21.01
C PHE A 146 6.17 1.81 -22.46
N SER A 147 6.26 0.85 -23.39
CA SER A 147 6.44 1.15 -24.81
C SER A 147 5.14 1.62 -25.48
N SER A 148 3.98 1.40 -24.84
CA SER A 148 2.67 1.84 -25.31
C SER A 148 1.64 1.98 -24.16
N MET A 149 0.58 2.76 -24.41
CA MET A 149 -0.55 2.89 -23.47
C MET A 149 -1.25 1.54 -23.22
N GLU A 150 -1.33 0.69 -24.23
CA GLU A 150 -1.98 -0.62 -24.13
C GLU A 150 -1.16 -1.60 -23.28
N GLU A 151 0.17 -1.50 -23.33
CA GLU A 151 1.05 -2.22 -22.41
C GLU A 151 0.87 -1.74 -20.96
N ALA A 152 0.74 -0.42 -20.75
CA ALA A 152 0.51 0.15 -19.42
C ALA A 152 -0.83 -0.27 -18.82
N THR A 153 -1.92 -0.26 -19.60
CA THR A 153 -3.25 -0.69 -19.10
C THR A 153 -3.29 -2.18 -18.82
N LYS A 154 -2.62 -3.00 -19.64
CA LYS A 154 -2.50 -4.44 -19.40
C LYS A 154 -1.68 -4.75 -18.15
N ALA A 155 -0.61 -3.99 -17.91
CA ALA A 155 0.18 -4.07 -16.69
C ALA A 155 -0.65 -3.67 -15.45
N LEU A 156 -1.40 -2.57 -15.52
CA LEU A 156 -2.30 -2.14 -14.45
C LEU A 156 -3.35 -3.21 -14.12
N ALA A 157 -4.05 -3.74 -15.12
CA ALA A 157 -5.07 -4.77 -14.94
C ALA A 157 -4.48 -6.09 -14.40
N LYS A 158 -3.20 -6.36 -14.63
CA LYS A 158 -2.49 -7.48 -13.99
C LYS A 158 -2.24 -7.18 -12.52
N ILE A 159 -1.71 -6.00 -12.20
CA ILE A 159 -1.41 -5.59 -10.83
C ILE A 159 -2.67 -5.58 -9.97
N GLU A 160 -3.79 -5.06 -10.47
CA GLU A 160 -5.06 -5.06 -9.73
C GLU A 160 -5.54 -6.47 -9.40
N ARG A 161 -5.44 -7.40 -10.35
CA ARG A 161 -5.79 -8.81 -10.12
C ARG A 161 -4.86 -9.48 -9.12
N ASP A 162 -3.55 -9.25 -9.24
CA ASP A 162 -2.55 -9.84 -8.35
C ASP A 162 -2.69 -9.26 -6.92
N PHE A 163 -2.99 -7.97 -6.79
CA PHE A 163 -3.30 -7.30 -5.51
C PHE A 163 -4.56 -7.91 -4.87
N ASN A 164 -5.65 -8.02 -5.62
CA ASN A 164 -6.90 -8.59 -5.14
C ASN A 164 -6.74 -10.06 -4.70
N ARG A 165 -5.96 -10.85 -5.44
CA ARG A 165 -5.68 -12.24 -5.08
C ARG A 165 -4.88 -12.33 -3.79
N THR A 166 -3.85 -11.50 -3.68
CA THR A 166 -2.95 -11.50 -2.52
C THR A 166 -3.67 -11.02 -1.27
N SER A 167 -4.49 -9.98 -1.36
CA SER A 167 -5.25 -9.46 -0.22
C SER A 167 -6.27 -10.47 0.31
N LEU A 168 -6.95 -11.20 -0.58
CA LEU A 168 -7.86 -12.29 -0.19
C LEU A 168 -7.10 -13.43 0.49
N TRP A 169 -5.93 -13.84 -0.05
CA TRP A 169 -5.11 -14.87 0.57
C TRP A 169 -4.61 -14.44 1.95
N MET A 170 -4.13 -13.21 2.11
CA MET A 170 -3.69 -12.67 3.39
C MET A 170 -4.83 -12.65 4.41
N THR A 171 -6.03 -12.24 4.01
CA THR A 171 -7.20 -12.23 4.90
C THR A 171 -7.61 -13.63 5.33
N ALA A 172 -7.51 -14.62 4.43
CA ALA A 172 -7.84 -16.01 4.73
C ALA A 172 -6.78 -16.73 5.60
N ASN A 173 -5.53 -16.28 5.52
CA ASN A 173 -4.38 -16.88 6.20
C ASN A 173 -3.83 -16.00 7.34
N ASP A 174 -4.62 -15.06 7.87
CA ASP A 174 -4.24 -14.28 9.05
C ASP A 174 -4.70 -15.04 10.32
N PRO A 175 -3.80 -15.76 11.02
CA PRO A 175 -4.16 -16.50 12.23
C PRO A 175 -4.42 -15.58 13.43
N SER A 176 -4.04 -14.30 13.35
CA SER A 176 -4.20 -13.31 14.43
C SER A 176 -5.52 -12.54 14.33
N ALA A 177 -6.18 -12.60 13.18
CA ALA A 177 -7.43 -11.90 12.93
C ALA A 177 -8.63 -12.65 13.52
N ASN A 178 -9.15 -12.16 14.64
CA ASN A 178 -10.51 -12.50 15.04
C ASN A 178 -11.50 -11.91 14.01
N ALA A 179 -12.32 -12.74 13.38
CA ALA A 179 -13.29 -12.32 12.37
C ALA A 179 -14.20 -11.18 12.86
N SER A 180 -14.55 -11.19 14.15
CA SER A 180 -15.33 -10.13 14.79
C SER A 180 -14.58 -8.79 14.82
N ASP A 181 -13.28 -8.79 15.07
CA ASP A 181 -12.47 -7.57 15.13
C ASP A 181 -12.15 -7.00 13.75
N VAL A 182 -12.03 -7.86 12.73
CA VAL A 182 -11.96 -7.43 11.32
C VAL A 182 -13.24 -6.71 10.91
N LEU A 183 -14.40 -7.29 11.24
CA LEU A 183 -15.70 -6.69 10.93
C LEU A 183 -15.93 -5.38 11.69
N ARG A 184 -15.51 -5.28 12.97
CA ARG A 184 -15.56 -4.02 13.74
C ARG A 184 -14.69 -2.92 13.11
N ARG A 185 -13.47 -3.25 12.68
CA ARG A 185 -12.58 -2.28 12.01
C ARG A 185 -13.17 -1.81 10.68
N ARG A 186 -13.72 -2.73 9.88
CA ARG A 186 -14.40 -2.40 8.63
C ARG A 186 -15.61 -1.49 8.87
N LEU A 187 -16.39 -1.77 9.91
CA LEU A 187 -17.55 -0.96 10.25
C LEU A 187 -17.15 0.48 10.62
N ALA A 188 -16.11 0.66 11.44
CA ALA A 188 -15.60 1.98 11.79
C ALA A 188 -15.11 2.78 10.56
N GLN A 189 -14.50 2.12 9.57
CA GLN A 189 -14.13 2.76 8.30
C GLN A 189 -15.36 3.14 7.46
N LEU A 190 -16.38 2.28 7.41
CA LEU A 190 -17.64 2.56 6.70
C LEU A 190 -18.42 3.70 7.36
N ASP A 191 -18.39 3.82 8.69
CA ASP A 191 -18.98 4.95 9.41
C ASP A 191 -18.36 6.29 8.98
N GLN A 192 -17.03 6.35 8.89
CA GLN A 192 -16.31 7.53 8.40
C GLN A 192 -16.68 7.84 6.94
N LEU A 193 -16.75 6.82 6.08
CA LEU A 193 -17.06 7.00 4.67
C LEU A 193 -18.51 7.46 4.46
N VAL A 194 -19.46 6.95 5.25
CA VAL A 194 -20.86 7.42 5.22
C VAL A 194 -20.93 8.88 5.65
N ALA A 195 -20.21 9.30 6.70
CA ALA A 195 -20.18 10.70 7.14
C ALA A 195 -19.63 11.64 6.06
N VAL A 196 -18.47 11.31 5.48
CA VAL A 196 -17.87 12.11 4.40
C VAL A 196 -18.75 12.14 3.15
N ALA A 197 -19.34 11.00 2.76
CA ALA A 197 -20.23 10.93 1.62
C ALA A 197 -21.53 11.73 1.85
N TYR A 198 -22.03 11.77 3.09
CA TYR A 198 -23.17 12.60 3.46
C TYR A 198 -22.86 14.08 3.28
N ASP A 199 -21.73 14.56 3.81
CA ASP A 199 -21.30 15.96 3.66
C ASP A 199 -21.15 16.33 2.17
N ALA A 200 -20.54 15.45 1.38
CA ALA A 200 -20.39 15.63 -0.07
C ALA A 200 -21.74 15.71 -0.79
N THR A 201 -22.70 14.83 -0.46
CA THR A 201 -24.04 14.87 -1.05
C THR A 201 -24.84 16.10 -0.63
N THR A 202 -24.62 16.61 0.58
CA THR A 202 -25.28 17.82 1.07
C THR A 202 -24.73 19.07 0.38
N ALA A 203 -23.42 19.11 0.10
CA ALA A 203 -22.79 20.20 -0.63
C ALA A 203 -23.19 20.23 -2.13
N ALA A 204 -23.47 19.07 -2.73
CA ALA A 204 -23.82 18.93 -4.15
C ALA A 204 -25.03 18.01 -4.36
N PRO A 205 -26.26 18.44 -4.01
CA PRO A 205 -27.45 17.58 -4.02
C PRO A 205 -27.88 17.13 -5.42
N GLN A 206 -27.52 17.89 -6.46
CA GLN A 206 -27.76 17.50 -7.86
C GLN A 206 -26.81 16.43 -8.40
N ASP A 207 -25.72 16.10 -7.70
CA ASP A 207 -24.76 15.10 -8.14
C ASP A 207 -25.26 13.67 -7.83
N LYS A 208 -25.76 13.00 -8.87
CA LYS A 208 -26.29 11.63 -8.79
C LYS A 208 -25.22 10.59 -8.46
N VAL A 209 -23.95 10.85 -8.80
CA VAL A 209 -22.84 9.93 -8.55
C VAL A 209 -22.53 9.91 -7.05
N LEU A 210 -22.38 11.09 -6.43
CA LEU A 210 -22.19 11.19 -4.98
C LEU A 210 -23.36 10.58 -4.21
N ALA A 211 -24.60 10.83 -4.65
CA ALA A 211 -25.79 10.24 -4.04
C ALA A 211 -25.84 8.70 -4.18
N HIS A 212 -25.27 8.15 -5.25
CA HIS A 212 -25.12 6.70 -5.41
C HIS A 212 -24.06 6.14 -4.47
N TYR A 213 -22.88 6.78 -4.39
CA TYR A 213 -21.81 6.37 -3.48
C TYR A 213 -22.25 6.36 -2.02
N HIS A 214 -22.93 7.42 -1.56
CA HIS A 214 -23.48 7.49 -0.21
C HIS A 214 -24.42 6.31 0.10
N ARG A 215 -25.37 6.01 -0.81
CA ARG A 215 -26.28 4.86 -0.64
C ARG A 215 -25.55 3.51 -0.64
N SER A 216 -24.54 3.36 -1.50
CA SER A 216 -23.73 2.14 -1.55
C SER A 216 -22.94 1.92 -0.25
N ALA A 217 -22.43 3.00 0.35
CA ALA A 217 -21.72 2.98 1.61
C ALA A 217 -22.66 2.58 2.77
N GLN A 218 -23.87 3.16 2.81
CA GLN A 218 -24.90 2.79 3.78
C GLN A 218 -25.29 1.31 3.66
N ALA A 219 -25.47 0.79 2.44
CA ALA A 219 -25.79 -0.62 2.23
C ALA A 219 -24.64 -1.55 2.69
N ALA A 220 -23.38 -1.18 2.40
CA ALA A 220 -22.21 -1.93 2.86
C ALA A 220 -22.08 -1.92 4.38
N ARG A 221 -22.41 -0.80 5.04
CA ARG A 221 -22.44 -0.67 6.51
C ARG A 221 -23.44 -1.65 7.12
N GLU A 222 -24.69 -1.63 6.64
CA GLU A 222 -25.75 -2.50 7.15
C GLU A 222 -25.42 -3.99 6.97
N LEU A 223 -24.90 -4.37 5.80
CA LEU A 223 -24.44 -5.74 5.55
C LEU A 223 -23.32 -6.16 6.52
N THR A 224 -22.41 -5.24 6.85
CA THR A 224 -21.31 -5.50 7.80
C THR A 224 -21.85 -5.71 9.22
N ILE A 225 -22.89 -4.96 9.63
CA ILE A 225 -23.57 -5.15 10.93
C ILE A 225 -24.23 -6.54 11.00
N GLN A 226 -24.92 -6.97 9.94
CA GLN A 226 -25.52 -8.30 9.87
C GLN A 226 -24.47 -9.42 9.94
N GLN A 227 -23.37 -9.26 9.20
CA GLN A 227 -22.24 -10.20 9.25
C GLN A 227 -21.61 -10.27 10.64
N LEU A 228 -21.49 -9.13 11.31
CA LEU A 228 -20.98 -9.08 12.68
C LEU A 228 -21.92 -9.84 13.61
N GLY A 229 -23.24 -9.63 13.52
CA GLY A 229 -24.23 -10.37 14.31
C GLY A 229 -24.12 -11.89 14.15
N ASN A 230 -23.84 -12.37 12.94
CA ASN A 230 -23.67 -13.81 12.64
C ASN A 230 -22.31 -14.37 13.09
N ALA A 231 -21.29 -13.53 13.27
CA ALA A 231 -19.94 -13.93 13.65
C ALA A 231 -19.73 -13.97 15.18
N LEU A 232 -20.68 -13.46 16.00
CA LEU A 232 -20.60 -13.55 17.45
C LEU A 232 -21.04 -14.95 17.94
N PRO A 233 -20.42 -15.50 19.02
CA PRO A 233 -20.87 -16.74 19.64
C PRO A 233 -22.32 -16.64 20.15
N PRO A 234 -23.08 -17.76 20.17
CA PRO A 234 -24.44 -17.76 20.71
C PRO A 234 -24.44 -17.26 22.17
N GLY A 235 -25.23 -16.21 22.45
CA GLY A 235 -25.35 -15.60 23.78
C GLY A 235 -24.66 -14.23 23.95
N ARG A 236 -24.00 -13.67 22.94
CA ARG A 236 -23.56 -12.26 22.94
C ARG A 236 -24.37 -11.43 21.95
N SER A 237 -25.05 -10.38 22.42
CA SER A 237 -25.73 -9.39 21.57
C SER A 237 -24.82 -8.19 21.29
N LEU A 238 -25.07 -7.52 20.16
CA LEU A 238 -24.46 -6.22 19.87
C LEU A 238 -25.20 -5.17 20.71
N GLU A 239 -24.64 -4.77 21.86
CA GLU A 239 -25.30 -3.80 22.76
C GLU A 239 -25.31 -2.36 22.23
N ARG A 240 -24.55 -2.03 21.17
CA ARG A 240 -24.56 -0.70 20.54
C ARG A 240 -23.94 -0.69 19.14
N PHE A 241 -24.69 -0.14 18.16
CA PHE A 241 -24.23 0.49 16.92
C PHE A 241 -25.25 1.53 16.44
#